data_AF-A0A644ZQY0-F1
#
_entry.id   AF-A0A644ZQY0-F1
#
_cell.length_a   1.000
_cell.length_b   1.000
_cell.length_c   1.000
_cell.angle_alpha   90.00
_cell.angle_beta   90.00
_cell.angle_gamma   90.00
#
_symmetry.space_group_name_H-M   'P 1'
#
loop_
_entity.id
_entity.type
_entity.pdbx_description
1 polymer ?
#
loop_
_entity_poly.entity_id
_entity_poly.type
_entity_poly.pdbx_seq_one_letter_code
_entity_poly.pdbx_strand_id
1 'polypeptide(L)'
;MKYAPINSLEDFYAYVETLPAEKKKLADNWCIGIGLQDVDHLTVSLYLLNLARRNIEGELTIAEVQAMIQQYHDEKKKREQSEQ
;
A
#
# COMPACT_ATOMS: atom_id res chain seq x y z
N MET A 1 -13.17 -13.08 0.65
CA MET A 1 -11.82 -12.50 0.68
C MET A 1 -11.05 -13.20 1.80
N LYS A 2 -9.86 -13.76 1.55
CA LYS A 2 -9.17 -14.66 2.50
C LYS A 2 -8.61 -13.97 3.75
N TYR A 3 -8.49 -12.64 3.75
CA TYR A 3 -7.89 -11.87 4.83
C TYR A 3 -8.66 -10.58 5.13
N ALA A 4 -8.67 -10.18 6.40
CA ALA A 4 -9.23 -8.92 6.88
C ALA A 4 -8.57 -7.70 6.19
N PRO A 5 -9.30 -6.57 6.04
CA PRO A 5 -8.71 -5.32 5.55
C PRO A 5 -7.62 -4.86 6.51
N ILE A 6 -6.56 -4.24 5.95
CA ILE A 6 -5.50 -3.62 6.74
C ILE A 6 -6.01 -2.27 7.26
N ASN A 7 -6.04 -2.09 8.58
CA ASN A 7 -6.56 -0.87 9.22
C ASN A 7 -5.48 -0.02 9.90
N SER A 8 -4.24 -0.50 9.95
CA SER A 8 -3.08 0.22 10.47
C SER A 8 -1.78 -0.29 9.86
N LEU A 9 -0.68 0.40 10.15
CA LEU A 9 0.66 -0.05 9.76
C LEU A 9 1.06 -1.31 10.53
N GLU A 10 0.67 -1.42 11.79
CA GLU A 10 0.89 -2.61 12.62
C GLU A 10 0.16 -3.83 12.06
N ASP A 11 -1.09 -3.65 11.60
CA ASP A 11 -1.86 -4.71 10.93
C ASP A 11 -1.14 -5.20 9.68
N PHE A 12 -0.53 -4.29 8.91
CA PHE A 12 0.24 -4.64 7.72
C PHE A 12 1.45 -5.51 8.06
N TYR A 13 2.26 -5.09 9.04
CA TYR A 13 3.43 -5.86 9.45
C TYR A 13 3.04 -7.22 10.03
N ALA A 14 1.98 -7.29 10.85
CA ALA A 14 1.45 -8.55 11.34
C ALA A 14 1.03 -9.48 10.19
N TYR A 15 0.37 -8.95 9.16
CA TYR A 15 0.04 -9.69 7.95
C TYR A 15 1.31 -10.22 7.24
N VAL A 16 2.35 -9.41 7.08
CA VAL A 16 3.61 -9.80 6.41
C VAL A 16 4.30 -10.96 7.16
N GLU A 17 4.18 -11.04 8.47
CA GLU A 17 4.69 -12.16 9.27
C GLU A 17 3.95 -13.48 9.04
N THR A 18 2.69 -13.43 8.56
CA THR A 18 1.90 -14.64 8.27
C THR A 18 2.11 -15.21 6.86
N LEU A 19 2.89 -14.52 6.02
CA LEU A 19 3.04 -14.88 4.61
C LEU A 19 3.91 -16.12 4.38
N PRO A 20 3.59 -16.93 3.35
CA PRO A 20 4.46 -18.01 2.92
C PRO A 20 5.75 -17.46 2.28
N ALA A 21 6.80 -18.29 2.24
CA ALA A 21 8.12 -17.93 1.72
C ALA A 21 8.09 -17.33 0.30
N GLU A 22 7.20 -17.84 -0.57
CA GLU A 22 7.03 -17.37 -1.95
C GLU A 22 6.63 -15.88 -2.04
N LYS A 23 5.89 -15.37 -1.03
CA LYS A 23 5.41 -13.99 -0.98
C LYS A 23 6.29 -13.08 -0.13
N LYS A 24 7.13 -13.64 0.74
CA LYS A 24 7.94 -12.88 1.70
C LYS A 24 8.87 -11.87 1.01
N LYS A 25 9.56 -12.28 -0.06
CA LYS A 25 10.46 -11.37 -0.80
C LYS A 25 9.75 -10.13 -1.34
N LEU A 26 8.52 -10.27 -1.86
CA LEU A 26 7.75 -9.14 -2.36
C LEU A 26 7.24 -8.27 -1.20
N ALA A 27 6.82 -8.89 -0.10
CA ALA A 27 6.41 -8.17 1.10
C ALA A 27 7.55 -7.37 1.72
N ASP A 28 8.78 -7.91 1.76
CA ASP A 28 9.96 -7.21 2.27
C ASP A 28 10.27 -5.96 1.45
N ASN A 29 10.13 -6.02 0.11
CA ASN A 29 10.27 -4.84 -0.75
C ASN A 29 9.25 -3.75 -0.40
N TRP A 30 8.00 -4.13 -0.12
CA TRP A 30 6.97 -3.21 0.34
C TRP A 30 7.31 -2.61 1.70
N CYS A 31 7.76 -3.41 2.67
CA CYS A 31 8.18 -2.92 3.98
C CYS A 31 9.34 -1.92 3.89
N ILE A 32 10.33 -2.17 3.02
CA ILE A 32 11.44 -1.24 2.78
C ILE A 32 10.92 0.09 2.22
N GLY A 33 10.09 0.04 1.17
CA GLY A 33 9.54 1.24 0.54
C GLY A 33 8.66 2.05 1.50
N ILE A 34 7.85 1.39 2.31
CA ILE A 34 7.01 2.00 3.34
C ILE A 34 7.86 2.60 4.46
N GLY A 35 8.90 1.89 4.93
CA GLY A 35 9.81 2.40 5.95
C GLY A 35 10.58 3.65 5.51
N LEU A 36 10.93 3.75 4.22
CA LEU A 36 11.56 4.96 3.67
C LEU A 36 10.62 6.17 3.71
N GLN A 37 9.30 5.98 3.56
CA GLN A 37 8.34 7.08 3.69
C GLN A 37 8.30 7.67 5.11
N ASP A 38 8.45 6.82 6.13
CA ASP A 38 8.48 7.25 7.53
C ASP A 38 9.73 8.10 7.84
N VAL A 39 10.87 7.73 7.25
CA VAL A 39 12.11 8.54 7.29
C VAL A 39 11.88 9.94 6.70
N ASP A 40 11.06 10.05 5.66
CA ASP A 40 10.67 11.32 5.04
C ASP A 40 9.49 12.03 5.76
N HIS A 41 9.08 11.55 6.95
CA HIS A 41 7.96 12.04 7.72
C HIS A 41 6.61 12.04 6.98
N LEU A 42 6.45 11.13 6.02
CA LEU A 42 5.20 10.96 5.28
C LEU A 42 4.29 9.95 5.98
N THR A 43 3.03 10.33 6.18
CA THR A 43 2.02 9.40 6.70
C THR A 43 1.65 8.37 5.65
N VAL A 44 1.92 7.10 5.95
CA VAL A 44 1.55 5.96 5.13
C VAL A 44 0.03 5.80 5.15
N SER A 45 -0.61 5.85 3.98
CA SER A 45 -2.07 5.76 3.88
C SER A 45 -2.57 4.31 3.95
N LEU A 46 -3.75 4.09 4.57
CA LEU A 46 -4.43 2.79 4.54
C LEU A 46 -4.71 2.30 3.11
N TYR A 47 -4.92 3.24 2.18
CA TYR A 47 -5.09 2.93 0.77
C TYR A 47 -3.85 2.25 0.18
N LEU A 48 -2.66 2.81 0.43
CA LEU A 48 -1.38 2.23 0.00
C LEU A 48 -1.17 0.83 0.61
N LEU A 49 -1.43 0.66 1.90
CA LEU A 49 -1.27 -0.63 2.58
C LEU A 49 -2.18 -1.72 1.99
N ASN A 50 -3.42 -1.36 1.67
CA ASN A 50 -4.36 -2.28 1.04
C ASN A 50 -3.97 -2.62 -0.41
N LEU A 51 -3.43 -1.66 -1.18
CA LEU A 51 -2.88 -1.95 -2.52
C LEU A 51 -1.64 -2.84 -2.46
N ALA A 52 -0.73 -2.59 -1.51
CA ALA A 52 0.45 -3.43 -1.28
C ALA A 52 0.05 -4.88 -0.99
N ARG A 53 -0.93 -5.10 -0.09
CA ARG A 53 -1.48 -6.43 0.19
C ARG A 53 -2.01 -7.11 -1.07
N ARG A 54 -2.84 -6.42 -1.86
CA ARG A 54 -3.42 -6.97 -3.09
C ARG A 54 -2.33 -7.32 -4.12
N ASN A 55 -1.26 -6.54 -4.19
CA ASN A 55 -0.11 -6.87 -5.02
C ASN A 55 0.63 -8.12 -4.53
N ILE A 56 0.89 -8.24 -3.22
CA ILE A 56 1.51 -9.42 -2.60
C ILE A 56 0.65 -10.68 -2.82
N GLU A 57 -0.67 -10.55 -2.78
CA GLU A 57 -1.60 -11.64 -3.05
C GLU A 57 -1.68 -12.03 -4.54
N GLY A 58 -1.10 -11.23 -5.43
CA GLY A 58 -1.17 -11.43 -6.88
C GLY A 58 -2.49 -10.98 -7.51
N GLU A 59 -3.33 -10.25 -6.75
CA GLU A 59 -4.57 -9.67 -7.28
C GLU A 59 -4.29 -8.45 -8.17
N LEU A 60 -3.14 -7.80 -7.99
CA LEU A 60 -2.69 -6.63 -8.74
C LEU A 60 -1.23 -6.78 -9.15
N THR A 61 -0.91 -6.33 -10.34
CA THR A 61 0.47 -6.07 -10.76
C THR A 61 0.98 -4.76 -10.16
N ILE A 62 2.31 -4.58 -10.10
CA ILE A 62 2.89 -3.33 -9.62
C ILE A 62 2.51 -2.13 -10.51
N ALA A 63 2.32 -2.35 -11.82
CA ALA A 63 1.88 -1.32 -12.76
C ALA A 63 0.45 -0.84 -12.46
N GLU A 64 -0.46 -1.76 -12.14
CA GLU A 64 -1.83 -1.40 -11.73
C GLU A 64 -1.84 -0.64 -10.41
N VAL A 65 -1.02 -1.05 -9.44
CA VAL A 65 -0.85 -0.32 -8.18
C VAL A 65 -0.37 1.10 -8.42
N GLN A 66 0.64 1.29 -9.27
CA GLN A 66 1.16 2.61 -9.63
C GLN A 66 0.08 3.49 -10.29
N ALA A 67 -0.68 2.94 -11.24
CA ALA A 67 -1.76 3.65 -11.90
C ALA A 67 -2.85 4.09 -10.90
N MET A 68 -3.22 3.22 -9.96
CA MET A 68 -4.19 3.52 -8.91
C MET A 68 -3.71 4.62 -7.94
N ILE A 69 -2.44 4.58 -7.53
CA ILE A 69 -1.84 5.63 -6.70
C ILE A 69 -1.86 6.97 -7.44
N GLN A 70 -1.44 6.98 -8.72
CA GLN A 70 -1.43 8.19 -9.52
C GLN A 70 -2.84 8.78 -9.66
N GLN A 71 -3.83 7.96 -9.98
CA GLN A 71 -5.22 8.40 -10.11
C GLN A 71 -5.74 8.99 -8.80
N TYR A 72 -5.45 8.37 -7.65
CA TYR A 72 -5.86 8.88 -6.34
C TYR A 72 -5.31 10.29 -6.07
N HIS A 73 -4.04 10.55 -6.42
CA HIS A 73 -3.45 11.87 -6.29
C HIS A 73 -4.05 12.89 -7.26
N ASP A 74 -4.30 12.49 -8.51
CA ASP A 74 -4.92 13.37 -9.51
C ASP A 74 -6.34 13.78 -9.08
N GLU A 75 -7.12 12.86 -8.54
CA GLU A 75 -8.46 13.13 -7.99
C GLU A 75 -8.40 14.01 -6.74
N LYS A 76 -7.45 13.76 -5.83
CA LYS A 76 -7.24 14.60 -4.65
C LYS A 76 -6.93 16.05 -5.07
N LYS A 77 -6.02 16.24 -6.02
CA LYS A 77 -5.66 17.56 -6.55
C LYS A 77 -6.84 18.28 -7.19
N LYS A 78 -7.68 17.56 -7.95
CA LYS A 78 -8.90 18.14 -8.55
C LYS A 78 -9.88 18.65 -7.49
N ARG A 79 -10.09 17.90 -6.41
CA ARG A 79 -10.97 18.34 -5.30
C ARG A 79 -10.47 19.60 -4.62
N GLU A 80 -9.17 19.66 -4.31
CA GLU A 80 -8.53 20.82 -3.68
C GLU A 80 -8.62 22.08 -4.56
N GLN A 81 -8.64 21.95 -5.88
CA GLN A 81 -8.80 23.06 -6.82
C GLN A 81 -10.25 23.53 -7.00
N SER A 82 -11.24 22.66 -6.77
CA SER A 82 -12.67 23.00 -6.89
C SER A 82 -13.27 23.62 -5.63
N GLU A 83 -12.56 23.57 -4.51
CA GLU A 83 -12.96 24.13 -3.21
C GLU A 83 -12.34 25.53 -2.96
N GLN A 84 -11.63 26.09 -3.96
CA GLN A 84 -11.07 27.46 -3.97
C GLN A 84 -11.88 28.38 -4.88
#